data_AF-A0A7E4WBE7-F1
#
_entry.id   AF-A0A7E4WBE7-F1
#
_cell.length_a   1.000
_cell.length_b   1.000
_cell.length_c   1.000
_cell.angle_alpha   90.00
_cell.angle_beta   90.00
_cell.angle_gamma   90.00
#
_symmetry.space_group_name_H-M   'P 1'
#
loop_
_entity.id
_entity.type
_entity.pdbx_description
1 polymer ?
#
loop_
_entity_poly.entity_id
_entity_poly.type
_entity_poly.pdbx_seq_one_letter_code
_entity_poly.pdbx_strand_id
1 'polypeptide(L)'
;MSRKRRISDDEEGPPVKMFEYMPRSESTTVDCECGVPNSQHLLPPTPSSSRKIDVSDLSEIVHRYIRDERDRIGYMTLETLERIVQYSNAQPGARVFVYEETLGLITMSVAFKMGSVGELTVLHNGMNPATFPVLQEVGGLWDFKTLILVRISSVAHIERKNNSSSRVDMGMESDSDCFMMDCNDGQTTSESPTISWDRGVFLQNTTLDCAIIVANLFKPAEILAEAFLKLGPGGRIIVYSTSKEKIEDVHAFLVAHDVHDLNIYNQQDFTNGPITGYLVTAFKP
;
A
#
# COMPACT_ATOMS: atom_id res chain seq x y z
N MET A 1 48.78 -34.05 -24.10
CA MET A 1 47.88 -34.04 -25.28
C MET A 1 46.72 -33.11 -24.98
N SER A 2 46.78 -31.89 -25.52
CA SER A 2 45.78 -30.83 -25.32
C SER A 2 44.62 -30.97 -26.30
N ARG A 3 43.39 -30.77 -25.83
CA ARG A 3 42.23 -30.48 -26.70
C ARG A 3 41.54 -29.20 -26.24
N LYS A 4 41.87 -28.11 -26.94
CA LYS A 4 41.08 -26.87 -27.03
C LYS A 4 39.74 -27.21 -27.67
N ARG A 5 38.63 -26.78 -27.06
CA ARG A 5 37.36 -26.56 -27.77
C ARG A 5 37.08 -25.06 -27.77
N ARG A 6 37.01 -24.50 -28.97
CA ARG A 6 36.42 -23.21 -29.29
C ARG A 6 34.91 -23.38 -29.25
N ILE A 7 34.20 -22.45 -28.64
CA ILE A 7 32.78 -22.20 -28.90
C ILE A 7 32.73 -20.76 -29.37
N SER A 8 32.16 -20.59 -30.56
CA SER A 8 32.01 -19.36 -31.32
C SER A 8 30.87 -18.52 -30.78
N ASP A 9 31.09 -17.21 -30.86
CA ASP A 9 30.12 -16.13 -30.73
C ASP A 9 29.09 -16.13 -31.87
N ASP A 10 28.12 -15.21 -31.74
CA ASP A 10 27.13 -14.74 -32.72
C ASP A 10 25.69 -15.20 -32.48
N GLU A 11 25.00 -14.55 -31.53
CA GLU A 11 23.56 -14.26 -31.70
C GLU A 11 23.33 -12.74 -31.70
N GLU A 12 23.01 -12.24 -32.90
CA GLU A 12 22.54 -10.87 -33.15
C GLU A 12 21.17 -10.67 -32.48
N GLY A 13 21.10 -9.79 -31.48
CA GLY A 13 19.84 -9.31 -30.92
C GLY A 13 19.12 -8.34 -31.88
N PRO A 14 17.78 -8.32 -31.90
CA PRO A 14 17.03 -7.44 -32.79
C PRO A 14 17.16 -5.96 -32.38
N PRO A 15 17.02 -5.02 -33.34
CA PRO A 15 17.19 -3.60 -33.07
C PRO A 15 16.07 -3.05 -32.17
N VAL A 16 16.48 -2.40 -31.08
CA VAL A 16 15.62 -1.61 -30.21
C VAL A 16 15.09 -0.42 -31.03
N LYS A 17 13.76 -0.37 -31.23
CA LYS A 17 13.11 0.80 -31.81
C LYS A 17 13.18 1.94 -30.79
N MET A 18 13.98 2.96 -31.13
CA MET A 18 13.93 4.29 -30.53
C MET A 18 12.52 4.86 -30.66
N PHE A 19 11.91 5.25 -29.55
CA PHE A 19 10.75 6.12 -29.59
C PHE A 19 11.19 7.52 -29.99
N GLU A 20 10.64 7.98 -31.11
CA GLU A 20 10.73 9.34 -31.61
C GLU A 20 10.20 10.34 -30.57
N TYR A 21 11.04 11.31 -30.26
CA TYR A 21 10.74 12.49 -29.49
C TYR A 21 9.94 13.45 -30.37
N MET A 22 8.68 13.74 -30.01
CA MET A 22 7.92 14.84 -30.61
C MET A 22 7.79 16.00 -29.61
N PRO A 23 7.97 17.25 -30.08
CA PRO A 23 7.98 18.43 -29.22
C PRO A 23 6.54 18.84 -28.87
N ARG A 24 6.29 19.24 -27.63
CA ARG A 24 5.09 20.02 -27.28
C ARG A 24 5.41 21.51 -27.42
N SER A 25 4.74 22.14 -28.36
CA SER A 25 4.62 23.58 -28.49
C SER A 25 3.49 24.13 -27.61
N GLU A 26 3.59 25.43 -27.38
CA GLU A 26 2.54 26.38 -26.95
C GLU A 26 2.34 26.61 -25.45
N SER A 27 3.02 27.68 -25.03
CA SER A 27 2.68 28.54 -23.90
C SER A 27 1.33 29.23 -24.13
N THR A 28 0.44 29.15 -23.15
CA THR A 28 -0.69 30.07 -23.03
C THR A 28 -0.63 30.73 -21.66
N THR A 29 -0.52 32.05 -21.68
CA THR A 29 -0.65 32.96 -20.55
C THR A 29 -2.09 32.94 -20.03
N VAL A 30 -2.27 32.82 -18.71
CA VAL A 30 -3.56 33.09 -18.07
C VAL A 30 -3.32 34.08 -16.94
N ASP A 31 -4.03 35.19 -17.05
CA ASP A 31 -4.03 36.33 -16.16
C ASP A 31 -4.55 35.97 -14.76
N CYS A 32 -3.88 36.51 -13.74
CA CYS A 32 -4.29 36.40 -12.35
C CYS A 32 -5.32 37.48 -12.03
N GLU A 33 -6.58 37.09 -11.83
CA GLU A 33 -7.57 37.95 -11.17
C GLU A 33 -7.79 37.48 -9.73
N CYS A 34 -7.49 38.38 -8.80
CA CYS A 34 -7.61 38.22 -7.36
C CYS A 34 -9.08 38.41 -6.95
N GLY A 35 -9.81 37.33 -6.70
CA GLY A 35 -11.16 37.34 -6.14
C GLY A 35 -11.23 36.66 -4.78
N VAL A 36 -11.68 37.39 -3.76
CA VAL A 36 -11.88 36.93 -2.37
C VAL A 36 -12.94 35.80 -2.31
N PRO A 37 -12.71 34.67 -1.61
CA PRO A 37 -13.64 33.55 -1.64
C PRO A 37 -14.86 33.79 -0.73
N ASN A 38 -16.04 33.71 -1.33
CA ASN A 38 -17.31 33.51 -0.64
C ASN A 38 -17.28 32.12 0.02
N SER A 39 -17.37 32.08 1.35
CA SER A 39 -17.52 30.84 2.12
C SER A 39 -18.92 30.28 1.90
N GLN A 40 -19.08 29.48 0.85
CA GLN A 40 -20.19 28.55 0.72
C GLN A 40 -19.68 27.17 1.11
N HIS A 41 -20.32 26.58 2.11
CA HIS A 41 -20.18 25.17 2.47
C HIS A 41 -20.40 24.31 1.21
N LEU A 42 -19.31 23.92 0.55
CA LEU A 42 -19.32 22.94 -0.52
C LEU A 42 -19.62 21.59 0.11
N LEU A 43 -20.89 21.18 0.02
CA LEU A 43 -21.22 19.76 0.12
C LEU A 43 -20.42 19.02 -0.96
N PRO A 44 -19.91 17.80 -0.67
CA PRO A 44 -19.19 17.02 -1.67
C PRO A 44 -20.08 16.85 -2.91
N PRO A 45 -19.53 16.98 -4.12
CA PRO A 45 -20.31 16.86 -5.35
C PRO A 45 -21.01 15.50 -5.38
N THR A 46 -22.33 15.52 -5.59
CA THR A 46 -23.10 14.31 -5.85
C THR A 46 -22.56 13.64 -7.12
N PRO A 47 -22.21 12.34 -7.09
CA PRO A 47 -21.58 11.68 -8.23
C PRO A 47 -22.55 11.62 -9.41
N SER A 48 -22.25 12.43 -10.42
CA SER A 48 -22.90 12.38 -11.72
C SER A 48 -22.50 11.09 -12.44
N SER A 49 -23.48 10.27 -12.83
CA SER A 49 -23.37 9.23 -13.87
C SER A 49 -22.15 8.29 -13.76
N SER A 50 -22.36 7.07 -13.27
CA SER A 50 -21.40 5.96 -13.20
C SER A 50 -20.67 5.71 -14.53
N ARG A 51 -19.56 6.42 -14.78
CA ARG A 51 -18.63 6.14 -15.86
C ARG A 51 -17.97 4.80 -15.54
N LYS A 52 -18.18 3.79 -16.38
CA LYS A 52 -17.41 2.55 -16.30
C LYS A 52 -15.95 2.89 -16.63
N ILE A 53 -15.06 2.67 -15.67
CA ILE A 53 -13.62 2.79 -15.88
C ILE A 53 -13.19 1.67 -16.82
N ASP A 54 -12.49 2.02 -17.90
CA ASP A 54 -11.86 1.04 -18.79
C ASP A 54 -10.47 0.64 -18.25
N VAL A 55 -9.96 -0.51 -18.68
CA VAL A 55 -8.61 -1.01 -18.39
C VAL A 55 -7.55 0.05 -18.76
N SER A 56 -7.78 0.80 -19.83
CA SER A 56 -6.89 1.88 -20.29
C SER A 56 -6.75 3.00 -19.26
N ASP A 57 -7.86 3.38 -18.60
CA ASP A 57 -7.88 4.46 -17.61
C ASP A 57 -7.07 4.03 -16.36
N LEU A 58 -7.19 2.78 -15.93
CA LEU A 58 -6.39 2.25 -14.82
C LEU A 58 -4.89 2.21 -15.15
N SER A 59 -4.55 1.77 -16.36
CA SER A 59 -3.15 1.70 -16.80
C SER A 59 -2.49 3.08 -16.77
N GLU A 60 -3.18 4.12 -17.26
CA GLU A 60 -2.67 5.50 -17.24
C GLU A 60 -2.45 6.00 -15.81
N ILE A 61 -3.39 5.73 -14.90
CA ILE A 61 -3.27 6.10 -13.48
C ILE A 61 -2.06 5.39 -12.85
N VAL A 62 -1.93 4.07 -13.05
CA VAL A 62 -0.80 3.29 -12.53
C VAL A 62 0.54 3.85 -13.01
N HIS A 63 0.67 4.10 -14.32
CA HIS A 63 1.88 4.68 -14.90
C HIS A 63 2.20 6.06 -14.34
N ARG A 64 1.18 6.91 -14.13
CA ARG A 64 1.36 8.23 -13.52
C ARG A 64 1.91 8.12 -12.11
N TYR A 65 1.32 7.29 -11.24
CA TYR A 65 1.79 7.13 -9.86
C TYR A 65 3.22 6.57 -9.79
N ILE A 66 3.56 5.61 -10.65
CA ILE A 66 4.91 5.03 -10.73
C ILE A 66 5.96 6.04 -11.23
N ARG A 67 5.55 7.04 -12.00
CA ARG A 67 6.45 8.09 -12.51
C ARG A 67 6.54 9.27 -11.55
N ASP A 68 5.40 9.78 -11.11
CA ASP A 68 5.27 11.09 -10.48
C ASP A 68 5.21 11.01 -8.94
N GLU A 69 4.81 9.87 -8.37
CA GLU A 69 4.55 9.71 -6.93
C GLU A 69 5.40 8.58 -6.29
N ARG A 70 6.60 8.35 -6.84
CA ARG A 70 7.50 7.24 -6.46
C ARG A 70 7.72 7.11 -4.97
N ASP A 71 8.09 8.19 -4.30
CA ASP A 71 8.40 8.18 -2.87
C ASP A 71 7.19 7.75 -2.03
N ARG A 72 5.99 8.19 -2.43
CA ARG A 72 4.74 7.90 -1.72
C ARG A 72 4.24 6.48 -1.94
N ILE A 73 4.62 5.83 -3.05
CA ILE A 73 4.33 4.42 -3.29
C ILE A 73 5.49 3.50 -2.86
N GLY A 74 6.46 4.03 -2.11
CA GLY A 74 7.61 3.28 -1.63
C GLY A 74 8.50 2.77 -2.77
N TYR A 75 8.75 3.58 -3.79
CA TYR A 75 9.57 3.24 -4.95
C TYR A 75 9.15 1.96 -5.69
N MET A 76 7.91 1.51 -5.55
CA MET A 76 7.41 0.33 -6.23
C MET A 76 7.46 0.51 -7.76
N THR A 77 8.06 -0.45 -8.45
CA THR A 77 8.09 -0.46 -9.92
C THR A 77 6.84 -1.13 -10.50
N LEU A 78 6.57 -0.89 -11.79
CA LEU A 78 5.47 -1.54 -12.49
C LEU A 78 5.61 -3.07 -12.45
N GLU A 79 6.82 -3.57 -12.70
CA GLU A 79 7.12 -5.01 -12.66
C GLU A 79 6.80 -5.61 -11.29
N THR A 80 7.12 -4.93 -10.19
CA THR A 80 6.81 -5.40 -8.84
C THR A 80 5.31 -5.37 -8.55
N LEU A 81 4.61 -4.32 -8.99
CA LEU A 81 3.15 -4.26 -8.88
C LEU A 81 2.49 -5.42 -9.64
N GLU A 82 2.90 -5.64 -10.90
CA GLU A 82 2.42 -6.76 -11.72
C GLU A 82 2.70 -8.11 -11.04
N ARG A 83 3.89 -8.26 -10.46
CA ARG A 83 4.28 -9.47 -9.72
C ARG A 83 3.43 -9.68 -8.48
N ILE A 84 3.17 -8.65 -7.67
CA ILE A 84 2.27 -8.71 -6.51
C ILE A 84 0.87 -9.17 -6.97
N VAL A 85 0.34 -8.52 -8.00
CA VAL A 85 -0.99 -8.82 -8.54
C VAL A 85 -1.03 -10.24 -9.12
N GLN A 86 0.03 -10.71 -9.78
CA GLN A 86 0.14 -12.07 -10.31
C GLN A 86 0.15 -13.10 -9.18
N TYR A 87 1.07 -12.98 -8.23
CA TYR A 87 1.20 -13.91 -7.10
C TYR A 87 -0.01 -13.91 -6.20
N SER A 88 -0.76 -12.80 -6.11
CA SER A 88 -1.95 -12.75 -5.24
C SER A 88 -3.00 -13.76 -5.65
N ASN A 89 -2.99 -14.19 -6.92
CA ASN A 89 -4.05 -14.97 -7.53
C ASN A 89 -5.45 -14.41 -7.22
N ALA A 90 -5.58 -13.08 -7.17
CA ALA A 90 -6.82 -12.38 -6.91
C ALA A 90 -7.80 -12.54 -8.09
N GLN A 91 -8.44 -13.70 -8.16
CA GLN A 91 -9.46 -14.04 -9.16
C GLN A 91 -10.85 -13.67 -8.66
N PRO A 92 -11.86 -13.57 -9.55
CA PRO A 92 -13.26 -13.43 -9.14
C PRO A 92 -13.66 -14.46 -8.08
N GLY A 93 -14.16 -13.99 -6.94
CA GLY A 93 -14.59 -14.81 -5.80
C GLY A 93 -13.55 -15.00 -4.71
N ALA A 94 -12.30 -14.57 -4.91
CA ALA A 94 -11.26 -14.66 -3.89
C ALA A 94 -11.54 -13.73 -2.69
N ARG A 95 -11.05 -14.12 -1.51
CA ARG A 95 -11.05 -13.31 -0.29
C ARG A 95 -9.63 -12.84 0.00
N VAL A 96 -9.36 -11.58 -0.33
CA VAL A 96 -8.04 -10.97 -0.29
C VAL A 96 -7.98 -9.96 0.84
N PHE A 97 -7.00 -10.09 1.72
CA PHE A 97 -6.63 -9.08 2.69
C PHE A 97 -5.50 -8.22 2.13
N VAL A 98 -5.65 -6.90 2.23
CA VAL A 98 -4.65 -5.92 1.82
C VAL A 98 -4.36 -4.99 2.97
N TYR A 99 -3.09 -4.85 3.32
CA TYR A 99 -2.59 -3.67 3.98
C TYR A 99 -1.68 -2.93 3.02
N GLU A 100 -1.90 -1.64 2.80
CA GLU A 100 -1.05 -0.87 1.92
C GLU A 100 -0.80 0.56 2.41
N GLU A 101 0.38 1.06 2.05
CA GLU A 101 0.79 2.45 2.17
C GLU A 101 1.05 3.08 0.78
N THR A 102 0.42 2.53 -0.27
CA THR A 102 0.67 2.90 -1.68
C THR A 102 -0.44 3.70 -2.33
N LEU A 103 -1.06 4.59 -1.56
CA LEU A 103 -2.10 5.53 -2.04
C LEU A 103 -3.35 4.86 -2.66
N GLY A 104 -3.53 3.55 -2.49
CA GLY A 104 -4.62 2.77 -3.09
C GLY A 104 -4.26 2.03 -4.36
N LEU A 105 -3.00 2.10 -4.80
CA LEU A 105 -2.54 1.47 -6.03
C LEU A 105 -2.74 -0.06 -5.98
N ILE A 106 -2.39 -0.69 -4.86
CA ILE A 106 -2.50 -2.15 -4.71
C ILE A 106 -3.95 -2.57 -4.62
N THR A 107 -4.75 -1.91 -3.77
CA THR A 107 -6.19 -2.19 -3.66
C THR A 107 -6.86 -2.05 -5.01
N MET A 108 -6.57 -0.99 -5.77
CA MET A 108 -7.21 -0.77 -7.05
C MET A 108 -6.82 -1.84 -8.09
N SER A 109 -5.54 -2.18 -8.21
CA SER A 109 -5.09 -3.21 -9.15
C SER A 109 -5.67 -4.60 -8.82
N VAL A 110 -5.74 -4.93 -7.53
CA VAL A 110 -6.34 -6.18 -7.05
C VAL A 110 -7.86 -6.20 -7.28
N ALA A 111 -8.55 -5.12 -6.92
CA ALA A 111 -9.99 -4.98 -7.11
C ALA A 111 -10.38 -5.11 -8.60
N PHE A 112 -9.61 -4.47 -9.49
CA PHE A 112 -9.81 -4.57 -10.92
C PHE A 112 -9.65 -6.01 -11.44
N LYS A 113 -8.60 -6.71 -10.99
CA LYS A 113 -8.37 -8.11 -11.36
C LYS A 113 -9.48 -9.05 -10.86
N MET A 114 -10.04 -8.77 -9.69
CA MET A 114 -11.17 -9.53 -9.14
C MET A 114 -12.50 -9.27 -9.85
N GLY A 115 -12.59 -8.23 -10.69
CA GLY A 115 -13.80 -7.90 -11.45
C GLY A 115 -15.03 -7.64 -10.56
N SER A 116 -14.80 -7.07 -9.36
CA SER A 116 -15.85 -6.77 -8.37
C SER A 116 -16.59 -8.00 -7.80
N VAL A 117 -16.00 -9.19 -7.91
CA VAL A 117 -16.53 -10.44 -7.32
C VAL A 117 -15.54 -10.97 -6.28
N GLY A 118 -16.01 -11.26 -5.06
CA GLY A 118 -15.19 -11.78 -3.96
C GLY A 118 -15.28 -10.90 -2.72
N GLU A 119 -14.22 -10.87 -1.93
CA GLU A 119 -14.11 -9.99 -0.75
C GLU A 119 -12.69 -9.40 -0.73
N LEU A 120 -12.59 -8.08 -0.63
CA LEU A 120 -11.35 -7.35 -0.54
C LEU A 120 -11.36 -6.56 0.76
N THR A 121 -10.69 -7.08 1.77
CA THR A 121 -10.57 -6.41 3.07
C THR A 121 -9.31 -5.55 3.07
N VAL A 122 -9.47 -4.23 3.17
CA VAL A 122 -8.35 -3.28 3.19
C VAL A 122 -8.22 -2.70 4.58
N LEU A 123 -7.07 -2.98 5.18
CA LEU A 123 -6.67 -2.40 6.44
C LEU A 123 -5.97 -1.07 6.20
N HIS A 124 -6.42 -0.03 6.90
CA HIS A 124 -5.85 1.29 6.78
C HIS A 124 -5.56 1.93 8.14
N ASN A 125 -4.60 2.84 8.14
CA ASN A 125 -4.31 3.69 9.30
C ASN A 125 -5.08 5.02 9.18
N GLY A 126 -5.43 5.61 10.32
CA GLY A 126 -6.01 6.96 10.40
C GLY A 126 -7.53 7.06 10.12
N MET A 127 -8.04 8.30 10.18
CA MET A 127 -9.45 8.61 9.91
C MET A 127 -9.82 8.38 8.45
N ASN A 128 -8.89 8.67 7.54
CA ASN A 128 -9.05 8.50 6.11
C ASN A 128 -8.07 7.42 5.63
N PRO A 129 -8.53 6.32 5.04
CA PRO A 129 -7.68 5.33 4.41
C PRO A 129 -6.68 5.95 3.44
N ALA A 130 -5.41 5.54 3.56
CA ALA A 130 -4.38 5.88 2.59
C ALA A 130 -4.75 5.42 1.17
N THR A 131 -5.67 4.47 1.04
CA THR A 131 -6.21 3.96 -0.22
C THR A 131 -6.97 5.02 -1.04
N PHE A 132 -7.45 6.10 -0.42
CA PHE A 132 -8.40 7.02 -1.07
C PHE A 132 -7.91 7.77 -2.33
N PRO A 133 -6.64 8.22 -2.48
CA PRO A 133 -6.23 9.05 -3.61
C PRO A 133 -6.45 8.39 -4.98
N VAL A 134 -5.90 7.18 -5.20
CA VAL A 134 -6.09 6.45 -6.46
C VAL A 134 -7.57 6.12 -6.67
N LEU A 135 -8.29 5.78 -5.61
CA LEU A 135 -9.70 5.41 -5.68
C LEU A 135 -10.62 6.58 -6.07
N GLN A 136 -10.30 7.80 -5.62
CA GLN A 136 -11.05 8.99 -5.99
C GLN A 136 -10.89 9.33 -7.46
N GLU A 137 -9.67 9.19 -8.00
CA GLU A 137 -9.37 9.50 -9.40
C GLU A 137 -10.05 8.54 -10.37
N VAL A 138 -10.18 7.28 -9.97
CA VAL A 138 -10.90 6.26 -10.72
C VAL A 138 -12.42 6.55 -10.76
N GLY A 139 -12.94 7.51 -9.98
CA GLY A 139 -14.38 7.80 -9.93
C GLY A 139 -15.13 7.01 -8.85
N GLY A 140 -14.38 6.43 -7.91
CA GLY A 140 -14.89 5.75 -6.72
C GLY A 140 -15.29 4.27 -6.93
N LEU A 141 -15.07 3.46 -5.90
CA LEU A 141 -15.44 2.02 -5.85
C LEU A 141 -16.91 1.79 -5.46
N TRP A 142 -17.82 2.71 -5.73
CA TRP A 142 -19.15 2.68 -5.09
C TRP A 142 -19.98 1.41 -5.40
N ASP A 143 -19.58 0.62 -6.40
CA ASP A 143 -20.17 -0.70 -6.72
C ASP A 143 -19.40 -1.92 -6.19
N PHE A 144 -18.23 -1.76 -5.57
CA PHE A 144 -17.54 -2.87 -4.89
C PHE A 144 -18.21 -3.12 -3.54
N LYS A 145 -19.32 -3.86 -3.56
CA LYS A 145 -19.92 -4.47 -2.35
C LYS A 145 -18.93 -5.33 -1.55
N THR A 146 -17.79 -5.64 -2.18
CA THR A 146 -16.74 -6.52 -1.73
C THR A 146 -15.63 -5.79 -0.97
N LEU A 147 -15.57 -4.46 -0.99
CA LEU A 147 -14.53 -3.70 -0.31
C LEU A 147 -14.91 -3.43 1.16
N ILE A 148 -14.13 -3.99 2.08
CA ILE A 148 -14.29 -3.79 3.52
C ILE A 148 -13.12 -2.96 4.03
N LEU A 149 -13.37 -1.72 4.42
CA LEU A 149 -12.36 -0.84 5.00
C LEU A 149 -12.32 -1.02 6.52
N VAL A 150 -11.17 -1.42 7.04
CA VAL A 150 -10.98 -1.55 8.48
C VAL A 150 -9.87 -0.63 8.95
N ARG A 151 -10.19 0.12 10.00
CA ARG A 151 -9.27 1.05 10.62
C ARG A 151 -8.43 0.37 11.68
N ILE A 152 -7.12 0.60 11.64
CA ILE A 152 -6.24 0.39 12.77
C ILE A 152 -6.41 1.56 13.74
N SER A 153 -6.83 1.26 14.95
CA SER A 153 -6.69 2.19 16.08
C SER A 153 -5.23 2.08 16.54
N SER A 154 -4.35 2.96 16.07
CA SER A 154 -2.97 2.97 16.56
C SER A 154 -2.97 3.27 18.07
N VAL A 155 -2.47 2.34 18.89
CA VAL A 155 -2.34 2.53 20.35
C VAL A 155 -1.02 3.21 20.65
N ALA A 156 -0.77 4.33 19.99
CA ALA A 156 0.41 5.14 20.28
C ALA A 156 0.29 5.94 21.58
N HIS A 157 -0.82 5.88 22.34
CA HIS A 157 -1.05 6.81 23.48
C HIS A 157 -1.81 6.29 24.72
N ILE A 158 -2.17 5.00 24.82
CA ILE A 158 -2.96 4.54 25.98
C ILE A 158 -2.08 4.25 27.22
N GLU A 159 -0.80 3.92 27.06
CA GLU A 159 0.03 3.51 28.21
C GLU A 159 0.59 4.67 29.07
N ARG A 160 0.42 5.94 28.69
CA ARG A 160 0.87 7.07 29.55
C ARG A 160 -0.09 7.43 30.69
N LYS A 161 -1.34 6.94 30.71
CA LYS A 161 -2.31 7.32 31.76
C LYS A 161 -2.44 6.33 32.92
N ASN A 162 -1.85 5.14 32.85
CA ASN A 162 -2.00 4.14 33.92
C ASN A 162 -0.92 4.19 35.01
N ASN A 163 -0.03 5.21 35.00
CA ASN A 163 1.00 5.34 36.03
C ASN A 163 1.13 6.75 36.68
N SER A 164 0.07 7.55 36.66
CA SER A 164 -0.03 8.77 37.50
C SER A 164 -1.11 8.63 38.57
N SER A 165 -0.90 7.66 39.46
CA SER A 165 -1.39 7.75 40.83
C SER A 165 -0.65 8.90 41.55
N SER A 166 -1.21 10.10 41.52
CA SER A 166 -1.16 10.98 42.69
C SER A 166 -2.29 12.01 42.65
N ARG A 167 -3.04 12.01 43.76
CA ARG A 167 -4.06 12.98 44.17
C ARG A 167 -3.62 14.43 43.93
N VAL A 168 -4.49 15.29 43.41
CA VAL A 168 -5.07 16.45 44.12
C VAL A 168 -6.42 16.80 43.46
N ASP A 169 -7.42 16.94 44.31
CA ASP A 169 -8.78 17.39 44.05
C ASP A 169 -8.79 18.92 44.13
N MET A 170 -9.08 19.64 43.03
CA MET A 170 -9.39 21.08 43.03
C MET A 170 -10.09 21.51 41.74
N GLY A 171 -11.33 22.02 41.87
CA GLY A 171 -11.75 23.27 41.22
C GLY A 171 -12.31 23.22 39.80
N MET A 172 -13.60 23.55 39.67
CA MET A 172 -14.27 24.00 38.44
C MET A 172 -13.55 25.21 37.83
N GLU A 173 -13.43 25.27 36.51
CA GLU A 173 -13.97 26.36 35.67
C GLU A 173 -13.71 26.09 34.17
N SER A 174 -14.66 26.55 33.37
CA SER A 174 -14.68 26.59 31.92
C SER A 174 -13.57 27.48 31.35
N ASP A 175 -12.95 27.09 30.24
CA ASP A 175 -13.07 27.84 28.98
C ASP A 175 -12.29 27.16 27.84
N SER A 176 -12.72 27.52 26.64
CA SER A 176 -12.19 27.04 25.36
C SER A 176 -10.72 27.41 25.22
N ASP A 177 -9.87 26.42 24.94
CA ASP A 177 -8.51 26.69 24.48
C ASP A 177 -8.12 25.89 23.24
N CYS A 178 -7.64 26.67 22.28
CA CYS A 178 -7.05 26.33 21.01
C CYS A 178 -5.80 25.46 21.26
N PHE A 179 -5.76 24.25 20.71
CA PHE A 179 -4.53 23.46 20.71
C PHE A 179 -3.51 24.10 19.77
N MET A 180 -2.63 24.93 20.34
CA MET A 180 -1.35 25.31 19.75
C MET A 180 -0.47 24.07 19.72
N MET A 181 -0.10 23.66 18.51
CA MET A 181 0.83 22.56 18.27
C MET A 181 2.24 23.08 18.57
N ASP A 182 2.77 22.72 19.73
CA ASP A 182 4.18 22.95 20.10
C ASP A 182 5.08 22.15 19.14
N CYS A 183 5.75 22.88 18.25
CA CYS A 183 6.85 22.36 17.45
C CYS A 183 8.10 22.28 18.33
N ASN A 184 8.23 21.22 19.13
CA ASN A 184 9.47 20.99 19.88
C ASN A 184 10.25 19.83 19.27
N ASP A 185 11.37 20.23 18.66
CA ASP A 185 12.48 19.38 18.24
C ASP A 185 12.97 18.52 19.41
N GLY A 186 12.87 17.21 19.23
CA GLY A 186 13.40 16.24 20.17
C GLY A 186 13.60 14.91 19.46
N GLN A 187 14.86 14.58 19.18
CA GLN A 187 15.32 13.26 18.79
C GLN A 187 14.73 12.21 19.73
N THR A 188 13.63 11.59 19.30
CA THR A 188 13.07 10.39 19.91
C THR A 188 13.42 9.26 18.96
N THR A 189 14.16 8.28 19.47
CA THR A 189 14.36 6.99 18.81
C THR A 189 12.99 6.51 18.34
N SER A 190 12.79 6.54 17.02
CA SER A 190 11.52 6.31 16.34
C SER A 190 11.04 4.88 16.57
N GLU A 191 10.39 4.64 17.69
CA GLU A 191 9.64 3.41 17.92
C GLU A 191 8.49 3.38 16.89
N SER A 192 8.55 2.40 15.99
CA SER A 192 7.51 2.17 15.00
C SER A 192 6.16 2.03 15.70
N PRO A 193 5.09 2.70 15.22
CA PRO A 193 3.79 2.67 15.88
C PRO A 193 3.26 1.23 16.01
N THR A 194 2.95 0.82 17.25
CA THR A 194 2.34 -0.48 17.53
C THR A 194 0.87 -0.51 17.10
N ILE A 195 0.51 -1.55 16.37
CA ILE A 195 -0.84 -1.73 15.81
C ILE A 195 -1.74 -2.35 16.88
N SER A 196 -2.88 -1.71 17.15
CA SER A 196 -3.97 -2.37 17.88
C SER A 196 -5.15 -2.60 16.96
N TRP A 197 -5.70 -3.81 17.04
CA TRP A 197 -6.79 -4.25 16.20
C TRP A 197 -8.10 -4.08 16.94
N ASP A 198 -9.07 -3.43 16.30
CA ASP A 198 -10.45 -3.53 16.77
C ASP A 198 -10.99 -4.92 16.40
N ARG A 199 -10.79 -5.87 17.32
CA ARG A 199 -11.11 -7.30 17.14
C ARG A 199 -12.60 -7.57 16.94
N GLY A 200 -13.49 -6.60 17.21
CA GLY A 200 -14.94 -6.78 17.18
C GLY A 200 -15.56 -6.88 15.78
N VAL A 201 -14.91 -6.26 14.78
CA VAL A 201 -15.46 -6.15 13.41
C VAL A 201 -14.60 -6.88 12.39
N PHE A 202 -13.33 -7.15 12.70
CA PHE A 202 -12.39 -7.70 11.74
C PHE A 202 -12.52 -9.23 11.58
N LEU A 203 -13.04 -9.65 10.41
CA LEU A 203 -13.01 -11.03 9.91
C LEU A 203 -13.73 -12.04 10.83
N GLN A 204 -15.03 -11.84 11.04
CA GLN A 204 -15.87 -12.86 11.68
C GLN A 204 -15.97 -14.09 10.76
N ASN A 205 -15.33 -15.19 11.19
CA ASN A 205 -15.40 -16.56 10.64
C ASN A 205 -15.00 -16.79 9.16
N THR A 206 -14.49 -15.80 8.44
CA THR A 206 -14.02 -15.99 7.07
C THR A 206 -12.53 -16.35 7.04
N THR A 207 -12.22 -17.41 6.31
CA THR A 207 -10.83 -17.76 5.95
C THR A 207 -10.36 -16.84 4.81
N LEU A 208 -9.12 -16.39 4.83
CA LEU A 208 -8.54 -15.60 3.73
C LEU A 208 -7.87 -16.53 2.72
N ASP A 209 -7.93 -16.17 1.44
CA ASP A 209 -7.24 -16.91 0.37
C ASP A 209 -5.87 -16.27 0.05
N CYS A 210 -5.71 -14.98 0.35
CA CYS A 210 -4.49 -14.21 0.10
C CYS A 210 -4.34 -13.06 1.09
N ALA A 211 -3.10 -12.80 1.53
CA ALA A 211 -2.70 -11.65 2.31
C ALA A 211 -1.59 -10.88 1.57
N ILE A 212 -1.85 -9.61 1.27
CA ILE A 212 -0.93 -8.67 0.63
C ILE A 212 -0.60 -7.56 1.62
N ILE A 213 0.67 -7.38 1.95
CA ILE A 213 1.11 -6.38 2.93
C ILE A 213 2.20 -5.53 2.30
N VAL A 214 1.91 -4.25 2.13
CA VAL A 214 2.83 -3.26 1.57
C VAL A 214 3.05 -2.19 2.64
N ALA A 215 4.13 -2.33 3.40
CA ALA A 215 4.38 -1.53 4.60
C ALA A 215 5.80 -0.94 4.62
N ASN A 216 5.89 0.39 4.61
CA ASN A 216 7.13 1.15 4.70
C ASN A 216 7.25 1.89 6.03
N LEU A 217 6.14 2.29 6.65
CA LEU A 217 6.10 2.95 7.95
C LEU A 217 5.94 1.91 9.07
N PHE A 218 5.01 0.97 8.91
CA PHE A 218 4.74 -0.05 9.93
C PHE A 218 5.65 -1.27 9.81
N LYS A 219 5.65 -2.13 10.85
CA LYS A 219 6.33 -3.42 10.84
C LYS A 219 5.44 -4.46 10.14
N PRO A 220 5.79 -4.93 8.94
CA PRO A 220 4.95 -5.87 8.19
C PRO A 220 4.74 -7.19 8.93
N ALA A 221 5.70 -7.63 9.75
CA ALA A 221 5.58 -8.86 10.54
C ALA A 221 4.42 -8.83 11.56
N GLU A 222 4.15 -7.67 12.18
CA GLU A 222 3.03 -7.53 13.14
C GLU A 222 1.68 -7.62 12.43
N ILE A 223 1.58 -7.03 11.24
CA ILE A 223 0.37 -7.09 10.40
C ILE A 223 0.17 -8.52 9.90
N LEU A 224 1.26 -9.15 9.46
CA LEU A 224 1.27 -10.51 8.96
C LEU A 224 0.84 -11.48 10.05
N ALA A 225 1.28 -11.32 11.30
CA ALA A 225 0.92 -12.23 12.38
C ALA A 225 -0.60 -12.39 12.52
N GLU A 226 -1.35 -11.30 12.44
CA GLU A 226 -2.81 -11.31 12.59
C GLU A 226 -3.51 -11.80 11.32
N ALA A 227 -3.03 -11.40 10.13
CA ALA A 227 -3.54 -11.91 8.86
C ALA A 227 -3.28 -13.42 8.70
N PHE A 228 -2.13 -13.90 9.18
CA PHE A 228 -1.70 -15.29 9.08
C PHE A 228 -2.64 -16.22 9.86
N LEU A 229 -3.17 -15.79 11.01
CA LEU A 229 -4.15 -16.57 11.79
C LEU A 229 -5.45 -16.82 11.00
N LYS A 230 -5.82 -15.90 10.11
CA LYS A 230 -7.06 -15.94 9.33
C LYS A 230 -6.87 -16.56 7.94
N LEU A 231 -5.64 -16.63 7.46
CA LEU A 231 -5.29 -17.23 6.18
C LEU A 231 -5.63 -18.73 6.18
N GLY A 232 -6.32 -19.21 5.15
CA GLY A 232 -6.62 -20.63 4.97
C GLY A 232 -5.36 -21.43 4.62
N PRO A 233 -5.41 -22.78 4.73
CA PRO A 233 -4.35 -23.65 4.23
C PRO A 233 -4.10 -23.41 2.74
N GLY A 234 -2.84 -23.35 2.32
CA GLY A 234 -2.44 -22.98 0.95
C GLY A 234 -2.69 -21.50 0.60
N GLY A 235 -3.09 -20.68 1.58
CA GLY A 235 -3.30 -19.25 1.37
C GLY A 235 -1.99 -18.53 1.07
N ARG A 236 -2.09 -17.51 0.22
CA ARG A 236 -0.91 -16.82 -0.34
C ARG A 236 -0.48 -15.67 0.54
N ILE A 237 0.82 -15.49 0.69
CA ILE A 237 1.43 -14.43 1.48
C ILE A 237 2.33 -13.62 0.57
N ILE A 238 2.11 -12.32 0.52
CA ILE A 238 2.88 -11.38 -0.29
C ILE A 238 3.21 -10.18 0.57
N VAL A 239 4.49 -9.90 0.76
CA VAL A 239 4.95 -8.78 1.58
C VAL A 239 5.95 -7.93 0.82
N TYR A 240 5.70 -6.63 0.71
CA TYR A 240 6.61 -5.67 0.12
C TYR A 240 7.04 -4.62 1.15
N SER A 241 8.32 -4.28 1.14
CA SER A 241 8.86 -3.13 1.86
C SER A 241 10.10 -2.59 1.16
N THR A 242 10.36 -1.30 1.30
CA THR A 242 11.64 -0.68 0.91
C THR A 242 12.77 -1.01 1.89
N SER A 243 12.43 -1.40 3.13
CA SER A 243 13.41 -1.71 4.17
C SER A 243 13.76 -3.20 4.20
N LYS A 244 15.06 -3.50 4.05
CA LYS A 244 15.59 -4.86 4.16
C LYS A 244 15.38 -5.46 5.54
N GLU A 245 15.62 -4.68 6.59
CA GLU A 245 15.47 -5.10 7.99
C GLU A 245 14.05 -5.59 8.27
N LYS A 246 13.04 -4.85 7.79
CA LYS A 246 11.63 -5.23 7.91
C LYS A 246 11.31 -6.54 7.20
N ILE A 247 11.96 -6.81 6.07
CA ILE A 247 11.83 -8.08 5.34
C ILE A 247 12.55 -9.22 6.04
N GLU A 248 13.68 -8.98 6.69
CA GLU A 248 14.39 -9.98 7.50
C GLU A 248 13.51 -10.43 8.69
N ASP A 249 12.79 -9.52 9.34
CA ASP A 249 11.80 -9.84 10.37
C ASP A 249 10.65 -10.71 9.84
N VAL A 250 10.11 -10.36 8.67
CA VAL A 250 9.05 -11.14 8.00
C VAL A 250 9.56 -12.53 7.63
N HIS A 251 10.78 -12.63 7.11
CA HIS A 251 11.40 -13.91 6.78
C HIS A 251 11.56 -14.78 8.03
N ALA A 252 12.08 -14.22 9.12
CA ALA A 252 12.20 -14.94 10.40
C ALA A 252 10.84 -15.42 10.92
N PHE A 253 9.82 -14.57 10.85
CA PHE A 253 8.44 -14.95 11.19
C PHE A 253 7.96 -16.11 10.33
N LEU A 254 8.12 -16.04 9.00
CA LEU A 254 7.66 -17.07 8.06
C LEU A 254 8.37 -18.41 8.24
N VAL A 255 9.69 -18.40 8.47
CA VAL A 255 10.47 -19.61 8.78
C VAL A 255 10.00 -20.27 10.07
N ALA A 256 9.67 -19.48 11.10
CA ALA A 256 9.15 -20.01 12.37
C ALA A 256 7.78 -20.69 12.24
N HIS A 257 7.04 -20.42 11.15
CA HIS A 257 5.70 -20.96 10.89
C HIS A 257 5.68 -22.01 9.77
N ASP A 258 6.85 -22.52 9.34
CA ASP A 258 7.00 -23.61 8.36
C ASP A 258 6.23 -23.39 7.05
N VAL A 259 6.34 -22.19 6.48
CA VAL A 259 5.67 -21.85 5.22
C VAL A 259 6.29 -22.55 4.00
N HIS A 260 5.48 -22.76 2.96
CA HIS A 260 5.92 -23.36 1.71
C HIS A 260 6.35 -22.29 0.68
N ASP A 261 7.30 -22.66 -0.18
CA ASP A 261 7.83 -21.85 -1.30
C ASP A 261 8.18 -20.39 -0.92
N LEU A 262 8.91 -20.23 0.18
CA LEU A 262 9.41 -18.93 0.62
C LEU A 262 10.46 -18.38 -0.36
N ASN A 263 10.12 -17.28 -1.02
CA ASN A 263 10.98 -16.59 -1.98
C ASN A 263 11.14 -15.12 -1.61
N ILE A 264 12.35 -14.57 -1.80
CA ILE A 264 12.65 -13.14 -1.66
C ILE A 264 13.18 -12.62 -2.98
N TYR A 265 12.56 -11.54 -3.48
CA TYR A 265 12.97 -10.85 -4.70
C TYR A 265 13.48 -9.46 -4.36
N ASN A 266 14.60 -9.08 -4.98
CA ASN A 266 15.14 -7.73 -4.89
C ASN A 266 14.66 -6.93 -6.11
N GLN A 267 14.12 -5.75 -5.85
CA GLN A 267 13.73 -4.79 -6.89
C GLN A 267 14.89 -3.82 -7.15
N GLN A 268 15.23 -3.59 -8.42
CA GLN A 268 16.18 -2.56 -8.85
C GLN A 268 15.49 -1.64 -9.87
N ASP A 269 15.79 -0.35 -9.81
CA ASP A 269 15.16 0.64 -10.71
C ASP A 269 15.75 0.64 -12.13
N PHE A 270 17.00 0.19 -12.27
CA PHE A 270 17.74 0.11 -13.53
C PHE A 270 18.62 -1.13 -13.52
N THR A 271 19.11 -1.55 -14.69
CA THR A 271 20.16 -2.57 -14.81
C THR A 271 21.40 -2.09 -14.05
N ASN A 272 21.62 -2.67 -12.85
CA ASN A 272 22.65 -2.30 -11.87
C ASN A 272 22.36 -1.06 -11.00
N GLY A 273 21.10 -0.64 -10.89
CA GLY A 273 20.67 0.38 -9.93
C GLY A 273 20.73 -0.11 -8.48
N PRO A 274 20.64 0.81 -7.49
CA PRO A 274 20.47 0.41 -6.10
C PRO A 274 19.19 -0.42 -5.93
N ILE A 275 19.18 -1.30 -4.92
CA ILE A 275 17.97 -2.03 -4.55
C ILE A 275 16.97 -1.04 -3.97
N THR A 276 15.82 -0.91 -4.61
CA THR A 276 14.77 0.05 -4.23
C THR A 276 13.64 -0.58 -3.43
N GLY A 277 13.55 -1.91 -3.41
CA GLY A 277 12.60 -2.61 -2.56
C GLY A 277 12.81 -4.12 -2.54
N TYR A 278 12.06 -4.76 -1.67
CA TYR A 278 12.13 -6.19 -1.41
C TYR A 278 10.72 -6.76 -1.39
N LEU A 279 10.53 -7.88 -2.09
CA LEU A 279 9.25 -8.59 -2.16
C LEU A 279 9.44 -10.01 -1.65
N VAL A 280 8.63 -10.40 -0.66
CA VAL A 280 8.56 -11.77 -0.15
C VAL A 280 7.27 -12.42 -0.63
N THR A 281 7.36 -13.66 -1.07
CA THR A 281 6.19 -14.49 -1.38
C THR A 281 6.31 -15.84 -0.69
N ALA A 282 5.20 -16.38 -0.18
CA ALA A 282 5.13 -17.71 0.43
C ALA A 282 3.69 -18.24 0.42
N PHE A 283 3.52 -19.50 0.82
CA PHE A 283 2.22 -20.13 1.04
C PHE A 283 2.10 -20.64 2.47
N LYS A 284 0.96 -20.40 3.09
CA LYS A 284 0.63 -21.02 4.38
C LYS A 284 0.47 -22.54 4.18
N PRO A 285 1.02 -23.38 5.08
CA PRO A 285 0.84 -24.83 5.03
C PRO A 285 -0.64 -25.25 5.08
#